data_AF-A0A535MWF6-F1
#
_entry.id   AF-A0A535MWF6-F1
#
_cell.length_a   1.000
_cell.length_b   1.000
_cell.length_c   1.000
_cell.angle_alpha   90.00
_cell.angle_beta   90.00
_cell.angle_gamma   90.00
#
_symmetry.space_group_name_H-M   'P 1'
#
loop_
_entity.id
_entity.type
_entity.pdbx_description
1 polymer ?
#
loop_
_entity_poly.entity_id
_entity_poly.type
_entity_poly.pdbx_seq_one_letter_code
_entity_poly.pdbx_strand_id
1 'polypeptide(L)'
;MPHQDAQGRWISDDGLQYWDGNAWRPTGAQAPARSGISAVPAVLIGCGFALVIVLLLGIGLVVFMFNSAEFQRGFCNGWLSGNNQNLTCPFHPSP
;
A
#
# COMPACT_ATOMS: atom_id res chain seq x y z
N MET A 1 -49.39 9.21 14.16
CA MET A 1 -50.62 8.39 14.13
C MET A 1 -50.18 6.97 13.85
N PRO A 2 -50.55 5.98 14.66
CA PRO A 2 -49.96 4.66 14.53
C PRO A 2 -50.40 4.04 13.18
N HIS A 3 -49.43 3.58 12.39
CA HIS A 3 -49.64 3.09 11.03
C HIS A 3 -49.65 1.56 11.03
N GLN A 4 -50.62 0.96 10.37
CA GLN A 4 -50.69 -0.49 10.19
C GLN A 4 -50.29 -0.84 8.75
N ASP A 5 -49.53 -1.92 8.59
CA ASP A 5 -49.23 -2.48 7.27
C ASP A 5 -50.45 -3.17 6.65
N ALA A 6 -50.30 -3.65 5.41
CA ALA A 6 -51.36 -4.36 4.68
C ALA A 6 -51.81 -5.67 5.37
N GLN A 7 -51.06 -6.13 6.37
CA GLN A 7 -51.28 -7.33 7.16
C GLN A 7 -51.89 -7.01 8.53
N GLY A 8 -52.17 -5.73 8.82
CA GLY A 8 -52.78 -5.27 10.08
C GLY A 8 -51.81 -5.18 11.26
N ARG A 9 -50.49 -5.26 11.01
CA ARG A 9 -49.46 -5.17 12.04
C ARG A 9 -49.02 -3.72 12.21
N TRP A 10 -48.88 -3.29 13.45
CA TRP A 10 -48.39 -1.95 13.76
C TRP A 10 -46.91 -1.82 13.36
N ILE A 11 -46.61 -0.82 12.55
CA ILE A 11 -45.26 -0.49 12.09
C ILE A 11 -44.86 0.88 12.66
N SER A 12 -43.58 1.03 12.99
CA SER A 12 -43.00 2.30 13.43
C SER A 12 -43.02 3.34 12.31
N ASP A 13 -42.95 4.63 12.66
CA ASP A 13 -43.04 5.71 11.66
C ASP A 13 -41.93 5.65 10.59
N ASP A 14 -40.78 5.03 10.91
CA ASP A 14 -39.64 4.80 10.01
C ASP A 14 -39.75 3.52 9.15
N GLY A 15 -40.77 2.69 9.36
CA GLY A 15 -40.95 1.42 8.65
C GLY A 15 -39.98 0.31 9.05
N LEU A 16 -39.04 0.56 9.97
CA LEU A 16 -37.94 -0.34 10.30
C LEU A 16 -38.29 -1.35 11.39
N GLN A 17 -39.39 -1.15 12.11
CA GLN A 17 -39.80 -1.98 13.23
C GLN A 17 -41.31 -2.26 13.20
N TYR A 18 -41.69 -3.43 13.69
CA TYR A 18 -43.06 -3.85 13.90
C TYR A 18 -43.32 -4.13 15.36
N TRP A 19 -44.55 -3.90 15.82
CA TRP A 19 -44.97 -4.22 17.18
C TRP A 19 -45.35 -5.70 17.27
N ASP A 20 -44.72 -6.45 18.18
CA ASP A 20 -45.03 -7.87 18.41
C ASP A 20 -46.07 -8.10 19.54
N GLY A 21 -46.58 -7.03 20.16
CA GLY A 21 -47.48 -7.08 21.31
C GLY A 21 -46.79 -6.78 22.65
N ASN A 22 -45.46 -6.89 22.72
CA ASN A 22 -44.67 -6.67 23.94
C ASN A 22 -43.50 -5.69 23.71
N ALA A 23 -42.89 -5.71 22.52
CA ALA A 23 -41.77 -4.86 22.15
C ALA A 23 -41.76 -4.57 20.65
N TRP A 24 -41.05 -3.49 20.28
CA TRP A 24 -40.71 -3.22 18.89
C TRP A 24 -39.63 -4.21 18.40
N ARG A 25 -39.87 -4.82 17.24
CA ARG A 25 -38.98 -5.80 16.58
C ARG A 25 -38.61 -5.33 15.19
N PRO A 26 -37.36 -5.51 14.72
CA PRO A 26 -36.96 -5.08 13.38
C PRO A 26 -37.73 -5.82 12.27
N THR A 27 -38.18 -5.11 11.23
CA THR A 27 -38.99 -5.64 10.10
C THR A 27 -38.19 -6.38 9.03
N GLY A 28 -36.90 -6.59 9.24
CA GLY A 28 -36.04 -7.36 8.35
C GLY A 28 -34.76 -7.72 9.07
N ALA A 29 -34.15 -8.84 8.68
CA ALA A 29 -32.84 -9.25 9.16
C ALA A 29 -31.74 -8.34 8.57
N GLN A 30 -31.78 -7.04 8.87
CA GLN A 30 -30.60 -6.20 8.72
C GLN A 30 -29.76 -6.45 9.97
N ALA A 31 -29.02 -7.56 9.97
CA ALA A 31 -27.87 -7.68 10.86
C ALA A 31 -27.07 -6.38 10.72
N PRO A 32 -26.71 -5.69 11.82
CA PRO A 32 -25.89 -4.50 11.71
C PRO A 32 -24.67 -4.90 10.91
N ALA A 33 -24.46 -4.24 9.76
CA ALA A 33 -23.25 -4.43 8.99
C ALA A 33 -22.12 -4.13 9.97
N ARG A 34 -21.45 -5.18 10.45
CA ARG A 34 -20.22 -5.04 11.23
C ARG A 34 -19.29 -4.33 10.27
N SER A 35 -19.15 -3.02 10.47
CA SER A 35 -18.07 -2.22 9.93
C SER A 35 -16.80 -2.73 10.61
N GLY A 36 -16.38 -3.94 10.22
CA GLY A 36 -15.03 -4.40 10.47
C GLY A 36 -14.14 -3.36 9.83
N ILE A 37 -13.24 -2.81 10.62
CA ILE A 37 -12.18 -1.92 10.17
C ILE A 37 -11.53 -2.64 8.99
N SER A 38 -11.87 -2.23 7.77
CA SER A 38 -11.27 -2.79 6.57
C SER A 38 -9.80 -2.47 6.70
N ALA A 39 -8.97 -3.47 7.01
CA ALA A 39 -7.53 -3.31 7.15
C ALA A 39 -6.85 -3.08 5.78
N VAL A 40 -7.63 -3.19 4.70
CA VAL A 40 -7.20 -3.05 3.31
C VAL A 40 -6.49 -1.71 3.02
N PRO A 41 -6.96 -0.53 3.47
CA PRO A 41 -6.27 0.73 3.20
C PRO A 41 -4.92 0.81 3.93
N ALA A 42 -4.83 0.31 5.17
CA ALA A 42 -3.60 0.35 5.96
C ALA A 42 -2.51 -0.57 5.38
N VAL A 43 -2.90 -1.77 4.93
CA VAL A 43 -1.98 -2.74 4.31
C VAL A 43 -1.45 -2.21 2.98
N LEU A 44 -2.28 -1.57 2.17
CA LEU A 44 -1.84 -0.97 0.89
C LEU A 44 -0.84 0.17 1.10
N ILE A 45 -1.08 1.05 2.09
CA ILE A 45 -0.15 2.14 2.43
C ILE A 45 1.18 1.58 2.95
N GLY A 46 1.14 0.60 3.85
CA GLY A 46 2.33 -0.04 4.40
C GLY A 46 3.15 -0.78 3.35
N CYS A 47 2.50 -1.54 2.48
CA CYS A 47 3.16 -2.27 1.39
C CYS A 47 3.80 -1.29 0.38
N GLY A 48 3.09 -0.22 0.02
CA GLY A 48 3.63 0.83 -0.85
C GLY A 48 4.90 1.47 -0.27
N PHE A 49 4.89 1.84 1.00
CA PHE A 49 6.06 2.44 1.66
C PHE A 49 7.25 1.47 1.77
N ALA A 50 6.97 0.19 2.08
CA ALA A 50 8.01 -0.84 2.14
C ALA A 50 8.71 -1.04 0.78
N LEU A 51 7.95 -1.07 -0.31
CA LEU A 51 8.50 -1.18 -1.66
C LEU A 51 9.39 0.02 -2.03
N VAL A 52 8.98 1.23 -1.65
CA VAL A 52 9.78 2.45 -1.86
C VAL A 52 11.12 2.38 -1.12
N ILE A 53 11.11 1.94 0.15
CA ILE A 53 12.35 1.78 0.93
C ILE A 53 13.27 0.75 0.27
N VAL A 54 12.75 -0.41 -0.10
CA VAL A 54 13.55 -1.47 -0.75
C VAL A 54 14.14 -0.96 -2.06
N LEU A 55 13.36 -0.21 -2.84
CA LEU A 55 13.84 0.39 -4.09
C LEU A 55 14.96 1.41 -3.84
N LEU A 56 14.79 2.31 -2.87
CA LEU A 56 15.80 3.33 -2.52
C LEU A 56 17.09 2.71 -1.97
N LEU A 57 16.98 1.69 -1.11
CA LEU A 57 18.14 0.96 -0.59
C LEU A 57 18.85 0.19 -1.70
N GLY A 58 18.10 -0.50 -2.57
CA GLY A 58 18.68 -1.25 -3.69
C GLY A 58 19.42 -0.33 -4.67
N ILE A 59 18.76 0.72 -5.16
CA ILE A 59 19.38 1.69 -6.08
C ILE A 59 20.53 2.41 -5.38
N GLY A 60 20.35 2.84 -4.14
CA GLY A 60 21.38 3.52 -3.35
C GLY A 60 22.64 2.67 -3.17
N LEU A 61 22.49 1.39 -2.83
CA LEU A 61 23.61 0.46 -2.71
C LEU A 61 24.32 0.24 -4.04
N VAL A 62 23.58 0.08 -5.13
CA VAL A 62 24.14 -0.11 -6.47
C VAL A 62 24.93 1.13 -6.90
N VAL A 63 24.35 2.32 -6.77
CA VAL A 63 25.02 3.58 -7.10
C VAL A 63 26.25 3.80 -6.23
N PHE A 64 26.15 3.52 -4.93
CA PHE A 64 27.29 3.63 -4.01
C PHE A 64 28.43 2.68 -4.41
N MET A 65 28.10 1.44 -4.77
CA MET A 65 29.09 0.46 -5.22
C MET A 65 29.80 0.92 -6.51
N PHE A 66 29.07 1.45 -7.48
CA PHE A 66 29.65 1.97 -8.73
C PHE A 66 30.42 3.29 -8.57
N ASN A 67 30.09 4.10 -7.56
CA ASN A 67 30.81 5.33 -7.23
C ASN A 67 31.99 5.09 -6.25
N SER A 68 32.25 3.84 -5.87
CA SER A 68 33.42 3.54 -5.04
C SER A 68 34.72 3.68 -5.84
N ALA A 69 35.70 4.36 -5.27
CA ALA A 69 37.02 4.56 -5.89
C ALA A 69 37.71 3.22 -6.22
N GLU A 70 37.44 2.16 -5.44
CA GLU A 70 38.00 0.83 -5.67
C GLU A 70 37.41 0.15 -6.91
N PHE A 71 36.10 0.29 -7.15
CA PHE A 71 35.48 -0.22 -8.38
C PHE A 71 36.02 0.52 -9.61
N GLN A 72 36.12 1.85 -9.53
CA GLN A 72 36.70 2.68 -10.59
C GLN A 72 38.14 2.28 -10.90
N ARG A 73 38.97 2.05 -9.87
CA ARG A 73 40.36 1.57 -10.02
C ARG A 73 40.44 0.21 -10.68
N GLY A 74 39.63 -0.76 -10.25
CA GLY A 74 39.60 -2.11 -10.83
C GLY A 74 39.22 -2.09 -12.31
N PHE A 75 38.18 -1.33 -12.66
CA PHE A 75 37.76 -1.12 -14.04
C PHE A 75 38.85 -0.45 -14.87
N CYS A 76 39.44 0.65 -14.39
CA CYS A 76 40.48 1.38 -15.12
C CYS A 76 41.74 0.52 -15.34
N ASN A 77 42.13 -0.30 -14.37
CA ASN A 77 43.26 -1.23 -14.51
C ASN A 77 43.00 -2.28 -15.62
N GLY A 78 41.79 -2.82 -15.68
CA GLY A 78 41.40 -3.74 -16.77
C GLY A 78 41.31 -3.04 -18.13
N TRP A 79 40.77 -1.82 -18.16
CA TRP A 79 40.62 -1.01 -19.36
C TRP A 79 41.97 -0.65 -20.00
N LEU A 80 42.93 -0.20 -19.19
CA LEU A 80 44.29 0.14 -19.64
C LEU A 80 45.12 -1.10 -20.03
N SER A 81 44.75 -2.28 -19.54
CA SER A 81 45.38 -3.54 -19.93
C SER A 81 44.94 -4.01 -21.32
N GLY A 82 43.66 -3.81 -21.65
CA GLY A 82 43.08 -4.20 -22.94
C GLY A 82 43.18 -3.14 -24.04
N ASN A 83 43.27 -1.86 -23.69
CA ASN A 83 43.37 -0.75 -24.62
C ASN A 83 44.71 -0.04 -24.48
N ASN A 84 45.24 0.50 -25.60
CA ASN A 84 46.49 1.25 -25.61
C ASN A 84 46.49 2.38 -24.55
N GLN A 85 47.64 2.62 -23.89
CA GLN A 85 47.85 3.59 -22.80
C GLN A 85 47.49 5.06 -23.14
N ASN A 86 47.05 5.34 -24.36
CA ASN A 86 46.68 6.65 -24.85
C ASN A 86 45.20 7.01 -24.62
N LEU A 87 44.39 6.06 -24.11
CA LEU A 87 42.96 6.28 -23.80
C LEU A 87 42.80 6.56 -22.30
N THR A 88 42.26 7.73 -21.97
CA THR A 88 41.89 8.09 -20.58
C THR A 88 40.68 7.28 -20.11
N CYS A 89 40.73 6.79 -18.87
CA CYS A 89 39.65 6.00 -18.30
C CYS A 89 38.38 6.87 -18.17
N PRO A 90 37.22 6.44 -18.69
CA PRO A 90 35.99 7.23 -18.67
C PRO A 90 35.42 7.44 -17.25
N PHE A 91 35.88 6.64 -16.28
CA PHE A 91 35.48 6.73 -14.88
C PHE A 91 36.64 7.16 -13.97
N HIS A 92 37.64 7.87 -14.52
CA HIS A 92 38.72 8.41 -13.70
C HIS A 92 38.13 9.37 -12.65
N PRO A 93 38.47 9.25 -11.36
CA PRO A 93 38.04 10.21 -10.36
C PRO A 93 38.56 11.60 -10.76
N SER A 94 37.69 12.60 -10.72
CA SER A 94 38.09 14.00 -10.89
C SER A 94 39.19 14.34 -9.87
N PRO A 95 40.23 15.10 -10.24
CA PRO A 95 41.25 15.54 -9.28
C PRO A 95 40.65 16.38 -8.15
#